data_AF-T0C900-F1
#
_entry.id   AF-T0C900-F1
#
_cell.length_a   1.000
_cell.length_b   1.000
_cell.length_c   1.000
_cell.angle_alpha   90.00
_cell.angle_beta   90.00
_cell.angle_gamma   90.00
#
_symmetry.space_group_name_H-M   'P 1'
#
loop_
_entity.id
_entity.type
_entity.pdbx_description
1 polymer ?
#
loop_
_entity_poly.entity_id
_entity_poly.type
_entity_poly.pdbx_seq_one_letter_code
_entity_poly.pdbx_strand_id
1 'polypeptide(L)'
;MWQVVDKVVYGMASLRFISGMLELTGGLLMLYFGTAQRALQVNGLLALVGPIVLLAVTAFGVIGIADEVKIWRIGLLVVGVGCILFASRS
;
A
#
# COMPACT_ATOMS: atom_id res chain seq x y z
N MET A 1 19.59 10.15 21.82
CA MET A 1 18.57 11.16 21.46
C MET A 1 17.37 10.41 20.91
N TRP A 2 16.38 10.10 21.75
CA TRP A 2 15.08 9.55 21.30
C TRP A 2 14.36 10.69 20.59
N GLN A 3 14.62 10.84 19.29
CA GLN A 3 13.86 11.75 18.44
C GLN A 3 12.44 11.19 18.40
N VAL A 4 11.51 11.93 18.99
CA VAL A 4 10.08 11.64 18.98
C VAL A 4 9.67 11.48 17.52
N VAL A 5 9.40 10.24 17.10
CA VAL A 5 9.03 9.93 15.72
C VAL A 5 7.77 10.72 15.38
N ASP A 6 7.77 11.36 14.21
CA ASP A 6 6.61 12.13 13.76
C ASP A 6 5.34 11.28 13.79
N LYS A 7 4.24 11.87 14.28
CA LYS A 7 2.93 11.17 14.34
C LYS A 7 2.52 10.59 12.99
N VAL A 8 2.89 11.27 11.90
CA VAL A 8 2.63 10.80 10.54
C VAL A 8 3.47 9.58 10.19
N VAL A 9 4.72 9.50 10.66
CA VAL A 9 5.59 8.34 10.45
C VAL A 9 5.01 7.11 11.16
N TYR A 10 4.43 7.27 12.36
CA TYR A 10 3.69 6.17 13.01
C TYR A 10 2.52 5.68 12.16
N GLY A 11 1.75 6.59 11.53
CA GLY A 11 0.67 6.23 10.60
C GLY A 11 1.17 5.53 9.33
N MET A 12 2.26 6.01 8.73
CA MET A 12 2.86 5.38 7.56
C MET A 12 3.39 3.97 7.88
N ALA A 13 4.07 3.83 9.03
CA ALA A 13 4.62 2.55 9.47
C ALA A 13 3.51 1.55 9.81
N SER A 14 2.45 1.97 10.50
CA SER A 14 1.34 1.07 10.83
C SER A 14 0.63 0.52 9.59
N LEU A 15 0.39 1.36 8.58
CA LEU A 15 -0.17 0.93 7.29
C LEU A 15 0.71 -0.10 6.58
N ARG A 16 2.04 0.07 6.64
CA ARG A 16 3.02 -0.90 6.12
C ARG A 16 2.97 -2.23 6.87
N PHE A 17 2.91 -2.19 8.21
CA PHE A 17 2.79 -3.41 9.00
C PHE A 17 1.48 -4.15 8.72
N ILE A 18 0.35 -3.44 8.63
CA ILE A 18 -0.95 -4.04 8.29
C ILE A 18 -0.88 -4.71 6.91
N SER A 19 -0.34 -4.02 5.90
CA SER A 19 -0.15 -4.60 4.56
C SER A 19 0.75 -5.83 4.55
N GLY A 20 1.88 -5.76 5.25
CA GLY A 20 2.81 -6.89 5.37
C GLY A 20 2.17 -8.09 6.07
N MET A 21 1.31 -7.86 7.08
CA MET A 21 0.54 -8.93 7.70
C MET A 21 -0.48 -9.56 6.73
N LEU A 22 -1.12 -8.76 5.87
CA LEU A 22 -2.01 -9.30 4.83
C LEU A 22 -1.25 -10.17 3.83
N GLU A 23 -0.07 -9.75 3.37
CA GLU A 23 0.78 -10.55 2.48
C GLU A 23 1.26 -11.84 3.14
N LEU A 24 1.72 -11.77 4.40
CA LEU A 24 2.10 -12.94 5.18
C LEU A 24 0.92 -13.91 5.34
N THR A 25 -0.26 -13.39 5.70
CA THR A 25 -1.47 -14.21 5.85
C THR A 25 -1.85 -14.88 4.54
N GLY A 26 -1.80 -14.14 3.42
CA GLY A 26 -2.09 -14.71 2.12
C GLY A 26 -1.06 -15.76 1.71
N GLY A 27 0.24 -15.53 1.94
CA GLY A 27 1.29 -16.54 1.72
C GLY A 27 1.06 -17.81 2.54
N LEU A 28 0.69 -17.67 3.82
CA LEU A 28 0.33 -18.80 4.67
C LEU A 28 -0.91 -19.55 4.15
N LEU A 29 -1.93 -18.83 3.65
CA LEU A 29 -3.10 -19.44 3.02
C LEU A 29 -2.74 -20.19 1.73
N MET A 30 -1.83 -19.64 0.90
CA MET A 30 -1.33 -20.34 -0.29
C MET A 30 -0.66 -21.66 0.07
N LEU A 31 0.19 -21.67 1.11
CA LEU A 31 0.82 -22.89 1.63
C LEU A 31 -0.21 -23.86 2.21
N TYR A 32 -1.19 -23.36 2.95
CA TYR A 32 -2.25 -24.16 3.54
C TYR A 32 -3.10 -24.89 2.48
N PHE A 33 -3.47 -24.21 1.39
CA PHE A 33 -4.26 -24.82 0.32
C PHE A 33 -3.44 -25.70 -0.63
N GLY A 34 -2.11 -25.54 -0.68
CA GLY A 34 -1.17 -26.44 -1.34
C GLY A 34 -1.36 -26.64 -2.86
N THR A 35 -2.20 -25.85 -3.51
CA THR A 35 -2.52 -25.99 -4.94
C THR A 35 -2.33 -24.66 -5.67
N ALA A 36 -1.73 -24.71 -6.85
CA ALA A 36 -1.44 -23.50 -7.65
C ALA A 36 -2.71 -22.70 -7.98
N GLN A 37 -3.83 -23.39 -8.21
CA GLN A 37 -5.10 -22.74 -8.55
C GLN A 37 -5.68 -21.93 -7.38
N ARG A 38 -5.62 -22.46 -6.14
CA ARG A 38 -6.02 -21.70 -4.94
C ARG A 38 -5.02 -20.60 -4.62
N ALA A 39 -3.74 -20.83 -4.83
CA ALA A 39 -2.72 -19.80 -4.65
C ALA A 39 -2.92 -18.61 -5.59
N LEU A 40 -3.27 -18.86 -6.86
CA LEU A 40 -3.64 -17.82 -7.81
C LEU A 40 -4.88 -17.02 -7.38
N GLN A 41 -5.90 -17.68 -6.81
CA GLN A 41 -7.07 -16.97 -6.27
C GLN A 41 -6.69 -16.03 -5.12
N VAL A 42 -5.87 -16.51 -4.18
CA VAL A 42 -5.38 -15.69 -3.06
C VAL A 42 -4.50 -14.53 -3.57
N ASN A 43 -3.63 -14.78 -4.54
CA ASN A 43 -2.79 -13.75 -5.14
C ASN A 43 -3.63 -12.70 -5.89
N GLY A 44 -4.67 -13.11 -6.61
CA GLY A 44 -5.60 -12.20 -7.27
C GLY A 44 -6.31 -11.26 -6.30
N LEU A 45 -6.65 -11.73 -5.10
CA LEU A 45 -7.20 -10.88 -4.03
C LEU A 45 -6.14 -9.92 -3.45
N LEU A 46 -4.92 -10.40 -3.25
CA LEU A 46 -3.79 -9.60 -2.74
C LEU A 46 -3.29 -8.55 -3.74
N ALA A 47 -3.47 -8.76 -5.04
CA ALA A 47 -2.95 -7.88 -6.10
C ALA A 47 -3.43 -6.42 -5.96
N LEU A 48 -4.61 -6.21 -5.37
CA LEU A 48 -5.15 -4.86 -5.12
C LEU A 48 -4.69 -4.25 -3.78
N VAL A 49 -4.25 -5.08 -2.82
CA VAL A 49 -3.82 -4.61 -1.50
C VAL A 49 -2.59 -3.72 -1.60
N GLY A 50 -1.58 -4.15 -2.39
CA GLY A 50 -0.35 -3.40 -2.59
C GLY A 50 -0.58 -1.97 -3.12
N PRO A 51 -1.28 -1.80 -4.26
CA PRO A 51 -1.63 -0.47 -4.79
C PRO A 51 -2.42 0.41 -3.83
N ILE A 52 -3.40 -0.14 -3.10
CA ILE A 52 -4.23 0.61 -2.13
C ILE A 52 -3.39 1.10 -0.95
N VAL A 53 -2.53 0.23 -0.40
CA VAL A 53 -1.68 0.58 0.74
C VAL A 53 -0.62 1.60 0.32
N LEU A 54 0.00 1.43 -0.85
CA LEU A 54 0.95 2.39 -1.38
C LEU A 54 0.32 3.78 -1.45
N LEU A 55 -0.88 3.85 -2.01
CA LEU A 55 -1.69 5.07 -2.06
C LEU A 55 -1.91 5.71 -0.69
N ALA A 56 -2.38 4.92 0.28
CA ALA A 56 -2.67 5.40 1.61
C ALA A 56 -1.42 5.92 2.31
N VAL A 57 -0.30 5.17 2.25
CA VAL A 57 0.97 5.57 2.84
C VAL A 57 1.49 6.85 2.19
N THR A 58 1.42 6.96 0.87
CA THR A 58 1.87 8.17 0.17
C THR A 58 0.98 9.37 0.47
N ALA A 59 -0.33 9.19 0.60
CA ALA A 59 -1.25 10.25 1.03
C ALA A 59 -0.90 10.74 2.45
N PHE A 60 -0.68 9.83 3.39
CA PHE A 60 -0.23 10.18 4.75
C PHE A 60 1.11 10.93 4.73
N GLY A 61 2.08 10.44 3.95
CA GLY A 61 3.38 11.09 3.80
C GLY A 61 3.27 12.51 3.24
N VAL A 62 2.43 12.73 2.21
CA VAL A 62 2.23 14.07 1.66
C VAL A 62 1.52 14.99 2.65
N ILE A 63 0.52 14.51 3.39
CA ILE A 63 -0.15 15.30 4.44
C ILE A 63 0.84 15.70 5.53
N GLY A 64 1.75 14.80 5.94
CA GLY A 64 2.72 15.10 6.99
C GLY A 64 3.86 16.04 6.61
N ILE A 65 4.17 16.16 5.32
CA ILE A 65 5.17 17.12 4.83
C ILE A 65 4.54 18.49 4.56
N ALA A 66 3.21 18.59 4.58
CA ALA A 66 2.53 19.74 4.03
C ALA A 66 1.95 20.69 5.09
N ASP A 67 2.73 21.73 5.37
CA ASP A 67 2.18 23.03 5.79
C ASP A 67 1.49 23.76 4.60
N GLU A 68 1.75 23.37 3.35
CA GLU A 68 1.24 24.02 2.14
C GLU A 68 1.02 22.98 1.01
N VAL A 69 -0.10 22.23 1.04
CA VAL A 69 -0.40 21.29 -0.07
C VAL A 69 -0.79 22.09 -1.33
N LYS A 70 0.17 22.35 -2.22
CA LYS A 70 -0.15 22.77 -3.59
C LYS A 70 -0.86 21.61 -4.30
N ILE A 71 -2.11 21.84 -4.72
CA ILE A 71 -3.01 20.90 -5.45
C ILE A 71 -2.31 20.03 -6.51
N TRP A 72 -1.28 20.58 -7.16
CA TRP A 72 -0.46 19.89 -8.17
C TRP A 72 0.17 18.57 -7.69
N ARG A 73 0.63 18.49 -6.43
CA ARG A 73 1.26 17.26 -5.90
C ARG A 73 0.26 16.12 -5.73
N ILE A 74 -0.99 16.45 -5.37
CA ILE A 74 -2.09 15.47 -5.31
C ILE A 74 -2.42 14.97 -6.72
N GLY A 75 -2.43 15.87 -7.72
CA GLY A 75 -2.64 15.51 -9.12
C GLY A 75 -1.62 14.47 -9.63
N LEU A 76 -0.34 14.63 -9.29
CA LEU A 76 0.71 13.67 -9.66
C LEU A 76 0.50 12.29 -9.02
N LEU A 77 -0.01 12.22 -7.78
CA LEU A 77 -0.34 10.94 -7.14
C LEU A 77 -1.48 10.22 -7.85
N VAL A 78 -2.56 10.95 -8.16
CA VAL A 78 -3.71 10.39 -8.88
C VAL A 78 -3.28 9.86 -10.26
N VAL A 79 -2.40 10.58 -10.96
CA VAL A 79 -1.83 10.13 -12.24
C VAL A 79 -0.96 8.88 -12.06
N GLY A 80 -0.07 8.85 -11.07
CA GLY A 80 0.79 7.68 -10.81
C GLY A 80 -0.02 6.42 -10.53
N VAL A 81 -1.11 6.55 -9.76
CA VAL A 81 -2.06 5.46 -9.51
C VAL A 81 -2.80 5.05 -10.77
N GLY A 82 -3.28 6.02 -11.56
CA GLY A 82 -3.92 5.77 -12.83
C GLY A 82 -3.01 4.95 -13.76
N CYS A 83 -1.72 5.27 -13.80
CA CYS A 83 -0.72 4.51 -14.54
C CYS A 83 -0.54 3.08 -14.00
N ILE A 84 -0.47 2.88 -12.68
CA ILE A 84 -0.37 1.54 -12.08
C ILE A 84 -1.62 0.71 -12.40
N LEU A 85 -2.81 1.27 -12.26
CA LEU A 85 -4.08 0.60 -12.57
C LEU A 85 -4.20 0.29 -14.07
N PHE A 86 -3.75 1.20 -14.93
CA PHE A 86 -3.71 0.99 -16.38
C PHE A 86 -2.73 -0.12 -16.76
N ALA A 87 -1.52 -0.11 -16.19
CA ALA A 87 -0.51 -1.13 -16.42
C ALA A 87 -0.90 -2.52 -15.87
N SER A 88 -1.60 -2.56 -14.73
CA SER A 88 -2.17 -3.77 -14.13
C SER A 88 -3.30 -4.39 -14.96
N ARG A 89 -3.82 -3.68 -15.96
CA ARG A 89 -4.95 -4.09 -16.79
C ARG A 89 -4.48 -4.83 -18.06
N SER A 90 -3.43 -5.66 -17.95
CA SER A 90 -2.87 -6.49 -19.02
C SER A 90 -2.99 -7.98 -18.75
#